data_AF-A0A537XXW6-F1
#
_entry.id   AF-A0A537XXW6-F1
#
_cell.length_a   1.000
_cell.length_b   1.000
_cell.length_c   1.000
_cell.angle_alpha   90.00
_cell.angle_beta   90.00
_cell.angle_gamma   90.00
#
_symmetry.space_group_name_H-M   'P 1'
#
loop_
_entity.id
_entity.type
_entity.pdbx_description
1 polymer ?
#
loop_
_entity_poly.entity_id
_entity_poly.type
_entity_poly.pdbx_seq_one_letter_code
_entity_poly.pdbx_strand_id
1 'polypeptide(L)'
;MDVRVARRGAGVLVALLLVASLIAAFAPTHAAAGERFARRLHMLSLTNQARESHDRADVKLNWLLSRYARHHSLEMASKGYLYHSDNDTLVNILSPYHFSIGGENVGVGTTVDGLQDAFMASATHRENILRTAFDHVAIGMARVDGHLWVTVVFYG
;
A
#
# COMPACT_ATOMS: atom_id res chain seq x y z
N MET A 1 54.12 46.33 21.09
CA MET A 1 54.42 45.35 20.03
C MET A 1 54.21 43.98 20.65
N ASP A 2 52.97 43.45 20.60
CA ASP A 2 52.47 42.57 19.52
C ASP A 2 52.92 41.10 19.78
N VAL A 3 52.11 40.04 19.77
CA VAL A 3 50.73 39.77 19.30
C VAL A 3 50.15 38.62 20.16
N ARG A 4 48.85 38.68 20.50
CA ARG A 4 48.10 37.50 21.00
C ARG A 4 47.67 36.64 19.80
N VAL A 5 48.16 35.41 19.70
CA VAL A 5 47.73 34.45 18.67
C VAL A 5 46.34 33.91 19.03
N ALA A 6 45.36 34.23 18.19
CA ALA A 6 43.99 33.72 18.29
C ALA A 6 43.93 32.25 17.86
N ARG A 7 43.53 31.36 18.77
CA ARG A 7 43.07 30.01 18.43
C ARG A 7 41.61 30.09 17.95
N ARG A 8 41.39 30.17 16.64
CA ARG A 8 40.09 29.94 16.01
C ARG A 8 40.28 28.97 14.85
N GLY A 9 39.85 27.72 15.02
CA GLY A 9 39.95 26.72 13.95
C GLY A 9 39.63 25.31 14.40
N ALA A 10 38.40 25.05 14.85
CA ALA A 10 37.89 23.69 15.03
C ALA A 10 36.35 23.59 14.94
N GLY A 11 35.62 24.69 15.20
CA GLY A 11 34.15 24.65 15.30
C GLY A 11 33.38 24.51 13.98
N VAL A 12 33.96 24.82 12.83
CA VAL A 12 33.23 24.85 11.54
C VAL A 12 33.14 23.45 10.89
N LEU A 13 34.14 22.59 11.08
CA LEU A 13 34.17 21.23 10.51
C LEU A 13 33.27 20.24 11.26
N VAL A 14 33.06 20.43 12.56
CA VAL A 14 32.16 19.57 13.37
C VAL A 14 30.68 19.86 13.09
N ALA A 15 30.33 21.10 12.74
CA ALA A 15 28.95 21.50 12.44
C ALA A 15 28.44 20.93 11.09
N LEU A 16 29.31 20.78 10.07
CA LEU A 16 28.93 20.21 8.76
C LEU A 16 28.69 18.69 8.79
N LEU A 17 29.38 17.96 9.68
CA LEU A 17 29.19 16.51 9.86
C LEU A 17 27.90 16.16 10.62
N LEU A 18 27.37 17.08 11.45
CA LEU A 18 26.11 16.91 12.19
C LEU A 18 24.86 17.18 11.32
N VAL A 19 24.98 18.04 10.29
CA VAL A 19 23.87 18.29 9.35
C VAL A 19 23.77 17.19 8.29
N ALA A 20 24.89 16.64 7.81
CA ALA A 20 24.89 15.53 6.85
C ALA A 20 24.36 14.21 7.44
N SER A 21 24.56 13.98 8.74
CA SER A 21 24.08 12.77 9.44
C SER A 21 22.59 12.80 9.77
N LEU A 22 21.95 13.99 9.82
CA LEU A 22 20.49 14.11 9.98
C LEU A 22 19.72 13.76 8.69
N ILE A 23 20.30 13.94 7.51
CA ILE A 23 19.65 13.65 6.21
C ILE A 23 19.59 12.14 5.93
N ALA A 24 20.59 11.38 6.37
CA ALA A 24 20.67 9.94 6.10
C ALA A 24 19.61 9.10 6.85
N ALA A 25 19.13 9.54 8.01
CA ALA A 25 18.15 8.81 8.81
C ALA A 25 16.71 8.86 8.26
N PHE A 26 16.39 9.84 7.40
CA PHE A 26 15.06 9.99 6.80
C PHE A 26 14.93 9.32 5.42
N ALA A 27 16.03 9.00 4.73
CA ALA A 27 15.97 8.40 3.39
C ALA A 27 15.27 7.01 3.30
N PRO A 28 15.47 6.06 4.25
CA PRO A 28 14.92 4.71 4.11
C PRO A 28 13.39 4.66 4.17
N THR A 29 12.78 5.53 4.99
CA THR A 29 11.33 5.57 5.18
C THR A 29 10.60 6.15 3.97
N HIS A 30 11.21 7.15 3.31
CA HIS A 30 10.67 7.75 2.09
C HIS A 30 10.77 6.79 0.90
N ALA A 31 11.88 6.09 0.72
CA ALA A 31 12.03 5.08 -0.33
C ALA A 31 11.00 3.95 -0.19
N ALA A 32 10.83 3.41 1.02
CA ALA A 32 9.83 2.39 1.29
C ALA A 32 8.39 2.91 1.09
N ALA A 33 8.11 4.17 1.42
CA ALA A 33 6.80 4.79 1.15
C ALA A 33 6.53 4.96 -0.34
N GLY A 34 7.52 5.42 -1.11
CA GLY A 34 7.43 5.55 -2.57
C GLY A 34 7.21 4.20 -3.24
N GLU A 35 7.92 3.15 -2.82
CA GLU A 35 7.74 1.81 -3.36
C GLU A 35 6.34 1.23 -3.05
N ARG A 36 5.83 1.43 -1.83
CA ARG A 36 4.44 1.04 -1.49
C ARG A 36 3.41 1.80 -2.34
N PHE A 37 3.64 3.09 -2.57
CA PHE A 37 2.78 3.90 -3.42
C PHE A 37 2.78 3.38 -4.86
N ALA A 38 3.96 3.12 -5.43
CA ALA A 38 4.09 2.58 -6.78
C ALA A 38 3.40 1.23 -6.94
N ARG A 39 3.59 0.29 -6.01
CA ARG A 39 2.93 -1.03 -6.06
C ARG A 39 1.41 -0.94 -5.99
N ARG A 40 0.87 -0.03 -5.18
CA ARG A 40 -0.58 0.21 -5.09
C ARG A 40 -1.14 0.68 -6.42
N LEU A 41 -0.51 1.68 -7.03
CA LEU A 41 -0.93 2.20 -8.33
C LEU A 41 -0.78 1.15 -9.43
N HIS A 42 0.26 0.30 -9.35
CA HIS A 42 0.42 -0.80 -10.28
C HIS A 42 -0.74 -1.80 -10.18
N MET A 43 -1.12 -2.22 -8.96
CA MET A 43 -2.26 -3.12 -8.76
C MET A 43 -3.58 -2.50 -9.23
N LEU A 44 -3.80 -1.20 -8.95
CA LEU A 44 -4.96 -0.47 -9.46
C LEU A 44 -5.00 -0.50 -10.99
N SER A 45 -3.85 -0.22 -11.64
CA SER A 45 -3.76 -0.23 -13.10
C SER A 45 -4.09 -1.60 -13.67
N LEU A 46 -3.52 -2.68 -13.14
CA LEU A 46 -3.83 -4.03 -13.60
C LEU A 46 -5.29 -4.43 -13.33
N THR A 47 -5.86 -3.96 -12.21
CA THR A 47 -7.29 -4.16 -11.90
C THR A 47 -8.17 -3.47 -12.94
N ASN A 48 -7.87 -2.22 -13.30
CA ASN A 48 -8.64 -1.49 -14.30
C ASN A 48 -8.40 -2.03 -15.72
N GLN A 49 -7.19 -2.49 -16.08
CA GLN A 49 -6.95 -3.18 -17.35
C GLN A 49 -7.79 -4.48 -17.46
N ALA A 50 -7.87 -5.25 -16.37
CA ALA A 50 -8.73 -6.43 -16.33
C ALA A 50 -10.22 -6.05 -16.48
N ARG A 51 -10.64 -4.93 -15.89
CA ARG A 51 -12.02 -4.43 -16.02
C ARG A 51 -12.31 -3.93 -17.44
N GLU A 52 -11.43 -3.13 -18.02
CA GLU A 52 -11.55 -2.61 -19.38
C GLU A 52 -11.63 -3.74 -20.41
N SER A 53 -10.75 -4.75 -20.32
CA SER A 53 -10.77 -5.93 -21.20
C SER A 53 -12.04 -6.79 -21.09
N HIS A 54 -12.90 -6.53 -20.10
CA HIS A 54 -14.18 -7.20 -19.88
C HIS A 54 -15.37 -6.22 -19.93
N ASP A 55 -15.21 -5.07 -20.59
CA ASP A 55 -16.23 -4.03 -20.73
C ASP A 55 -16.80 -3.58 -19.37
N ARG A 56 -15.91 -3.33 -18.41
CA ARG A 56 -16.25 -2.79 -17.09
C ARG A 56 -15.60 -1.43 -16.90
N ALA A 57 -16.35 -0.50 -16.30
CA ALA A 57 -15.84 0.80 -15.94
C ALA A 57 -14.75 0.70 -14.87
N ASP A 58 -13.76 1.59 -14.92
CA ASP A 58 -12.70 1.71 -13.93
C ASP A 58 -13.23 1.90 -12.51
N VAL A 59 -12.58 1.27 -11.54
CA VAL A 59 -12.77 1.58 -10.13
C VAL A 59 -11.85 2.74 -9.72
N LYS A 60 -12.34 3.57 -8.80
CA LYS A 60 -11.60 4.70 -8.23
C LYS A 60 -10.91 4.29 -6.94
N LEU A 61 -9.62 4.64 -6.81
CA LEU A 61 -8.86 4.33 -5.60
C LEU A 61 -9.30 5.19 -4.42
N ASN A 62 -9.74 4.53 -3.35
CA ASN A 62 -9.99 5.13 -2.05
C ASN A 62 -8.71 5.10 -1.20
N TRP A 63 -8.04 6.24 -1.11
CA TRP A 63 -6.77 6.39 -0.37
C TRP A 63 -6.93 6.22 1.13
N LEU A 64 -8.03 6.70 1.72
CA LEU A 64 -8.25 6.63 3.15
C LEU A 64 -8.49 5.20 3.60
N LEU A 65 -9.39 4.48 2.90
CA LEU A 65 -9.69 3.08 3.17
C LEU A 65 -8.50 2.16 2.83
N SER A 66 -7.60 2.56 1.94
CA SER A 66 -6.36 1.82 1.68
C SER A 66 -5.43 1.73 2.91
N ARG A 67 -5.64 2.56 3.94
CA ARG A 67 -4.97 2.41 5.24
C ARG A 67 -5.46 1.19 6.00
N TYR A 68 -6.77 0.95 6.01
CA TYR A 68 -7.37 -0.26 6.56
C TYR A 68 -6.82 -1.50 5.85
N ALA A 69 -6.92 -1.52 4.51
CA ALA A 69 -6.46 -2.67 3.73
C ALA A 69 -4.98 -2.98 4.03
N ARG A 70 -4.12 -1.96 4.19
CA ARG A 70 -2.72 -2.16 4.56
C ARG A 70 -2.57 -2.74 5.97
N HIS A 71 -3.39 -2.29 6.92
CA HIS A 71 -3.37 -2.84 8.27
C HIS A 71 -3.74 -4.32 8.25
N HIS A 72 -4.81 -4.70 7.56
CA HIS A 72 -5.21 -6.09 7.40
C HIS A 72 -4.11 -6.95 6.74
N SER A 73 -3.44 -6.43 5.70
CA SER A 73 -2.29 -7.11 5.10
C SER A 73 -1.12 -7.31 6.08
N LEU A 74 -0.86 -6.36 6.97
CA LEU A 74 0.16 -6.48 8.02
C LEU A 74 -0.25 -7.53 9.07
N GLU A 75 -1.53 -7.58 9.45
CA GLU A 75 -2.03 -8.59 10.39
C GLU A 75 -1.95 -10.00 9.82
N MET A 76 -2.38 -10.21 8.57
CA MET A 76 -2.21 -11.48 7.87
C MET A 76 -0.74 -11.90 7.81
N ALA A 77 0.16 -10.96 7.48
CA ALA A 77 1.59 -11.22 7.47
C ALA A 77 2.13 -11.62 8.86
N SER A 78 1.67 -10.93 9.91
CA SER A 78 2.07 -11.23 11.29
C SER A 78 1.53 -12.57 11.79
N LYS A 79 0.33 -12.96 11.36
CA LYS A 79 -0.31 -14.23 11.75
C LYS A 79 0.15 -15.41 10.90
N GLY A 80 0.66 -15.15 9.70
CA GLY A 80 1.16 -16.17 8.78
C GLY A 80 0.08 -16.91 8.00
N TYR A 81 -1.16 -16.39 7.92
CA TYR A 81 -2.23 -16.98 7.12
C TYR A 81 -3.16 -15.92 6.53
N LEU A 82 -3.82 -16.27 5.41
CA LEU A 82 -4.83 -15.44 4.76
C LEU A 82 -6.16 -15.59 5.46
N TYR A 83 -6.83 -14.47 5.73
CA TYR A 83 -8.22 -14.46 6.18
C TYR A 83 -8.94 -13.22 5.67
N HIS A 84 -10.24 -13.36 5.44
CA HIS A 84 -11.08 -12.24 5.10
C HIS A 84 -11.50 -11.44 6.34
N SER A 85 -11.80 -10.16 6.11
CA SER A 85 -12.61 -9.39 7.05
C SER A 85 -13.95 -10.10 7.30
N ASP A 86 -14.43 -10.15 8.54
CA ASP A 86 -15.81 -10.57 8.78
C ASP A 86 -16.80 -9.52 8.24
N ASN A 87 -18.06 -9.92 8.10
CA ASN A 87 -19.09 -9.07 7.53
C ASN A 87 -19.30 -7.78 8.33
N ASP A 88 -19.27 -7.85 9.66
CA ASP A 88 -19.47 -6.69 10.54
C ASP A 88 -18.33 -5.68 10.38
N THR A 89 -17.09 -6.17 10.29
CA THR A 89 -15.91 -5.36 10.01
C THR A 89 -16.04 -4.69 8.65
N LEU A 90 -16.38 -5.45 7.60
CA LEU A 90 -16.52 -4.93 6.25
C LEU A 90 -17.61 -3.84 6.17
N VAL A 91 -18.77 -4.07 6.80
CA VAL A 91 -19.85 -3.07 6.90
C VAL A 91 -19.39 -1.83 7.65
N ASN A 92 -18.69 -2.00 8.78
CA ASN A 92 -18.23 -0.89 9.59
C ASN A 92 -17.24 0.00 8.83
N ILE A 93 -16.23 -0.59 8.17
CA ILE A 93 -15.23 0.18 7.42
C ILE A 93 -15.80 0.85 6.17
N LEU A 94 -16.88 0.31 5.60
CA LEU A 94 -17.54 0.86 4.42
C LEU A 94 -18.65 1.88 4.76
N SER A 95 -19.16 1.87 5.99
CA SER A 95 -20.24 2.77 6.45
C SER A 95 -20.05 4.26 6.14
N PRO A 96 -18.82 4.84 6.14
CA PRO A 96 -18.64 6.25 5.80
C PRO A 96 -18.76 6.58 4.30
N TYR A 97 -18.84 5.58 3.43
CA TYR A 97 -18.74 5.74 1.97
C TYR A 97 -20.05 5.52 1.22
N HIS A 98 -21.19 5.49 1.90
CA HIS A 98 -22.52 5.31 1.28
C HIS A 98 -22.59 4.12 0.32
N PHE A 99 -22.06 2.98 0.74
CA PHE A 99 -22.04 1.76 -0.06
C PHE A 99 -23.37 1.00 -0.01
N SER A 100 -23.65 0.25 -1.07
CA SER A 100 -24.73 -0.73 -1.18
C SER A 100 -24.19 -2.16 -1.20
N ILE A 101 -22.94 -2.34 -1.63
CA ILE A 101 -22.27 -3.63 -1.73
C ILE A 101 -20.78 -3.51 -1.46
N GLY A 102 -20.20 -4.53 -0.83
CA GLY A 102 -18.77 -4.63 -0.56
C GLY A 102 -18.24 -6.01 -0.91
N GLY A 103 -16.95 -6.09 -1.23
CA GLY A 103 -16.24 -7.35 -1.47
C GLY A 103 -14.76 -7.22 -1.14
N GLU A 104 -14.10 -8.35 -0.91
CA GLU A 104 -12.69 -8.37 -0.55
C GLU A 104 -11.94 -9.51 -1.27
N ASN A 105 -10.77 -9.18 -1.81
CA ASN A 105 -9.77 -10.16 -2.21
C ASN A 105 -8.56 -10.06 -1.27
N VAL A 106 -8.05 -11.19 -0.81
CA VAL A 106 -6.80 -11.28 -0.04
C VAL A 106 -5.85 -12.26 -0.70
N GLY A 107 -4.55 -11.98 -0.63
CA GLY A 107 -3.55 -12.84 -1.26
C GLY A 107 -2.16 -12.66 -0.68
N VAL A 108 -1.32 -13.67 -0.90
CA VAL A 108 0.11 -13.62 -0.60
C VAL A 108 0.88 -14.15 -1.81
N GLY A 109 1.94 -13.44 -2.18
CA GLY A 109 2.76 -13.76 -3.35
C GLY A 109 4.10 -13.02 -3.30
N THR A 110 4.79 -12.90 -4.43
CA THR A 110 6.09 -12.23 -4.52
C THR A 110 6.01 -10.89 -5.25
N THR A 111 5.22 -10.83 -6.33
CA THR A 111 5.03 -9.67 -7.21
C THR A 111 3.57 -9.24 -7.27
N VAL A 112 3.34 -8.00 -7.71
CA VAL A 112 1.98 -7.45 -7.90
C VAL A 112 1.29 -8.16 -9.06
N ASP A 113 2.01 -8.34 -10.16
CA ASP A 113 1.57 -9.02 -11.39
C ASP A 113 1.10 -10.45 -11.09
N GLY A 114 1.93 -11.25 -10.42
CA GLY A 114 1.58 -12.63 -10.08
C GLY A 114 0.40 -12.75 -9.11
N LEU A 115 0.23 -11.79 -8.20
CA LEU A 115 -0.95 -11.72 -7.33
C LEU A 115 -2.21 -11.38 -8.13
N GLN A 116 -2.12 -10.43 -9.06
CA GLN A 116 -3.25 -10.07 -9.91
C GLN A 116 -3.63 -11.24 -10.84
N ASP A 117 -2.66 -11.92 -11.43
CA ASP A 117 -2.89 -13.10 -12.25
C ASP A 117 -3.58 -14.20 -11.43
N ALA A 118 -3.14 -14.43 -10.19
CA ALA A 118 -3.76 -15.39 -9.29
C ALA A 118 -5.21 -14.99 -8.91
N PHE A 119 -5.48 -13.70 -8.70
CA PHE A 119 -6.84 -13.20 -8.49
C PHE A 119 -7.70 -13.40 -9.74
N MET A 120 -7.17 -13.08 -10.92
CA MET A 120 -7.88 -13.28 -12.17
C MET A 120 -7.98 -14.75 -12.57
N ALA A 121 -7.23 -15.68 -11.97
CA ALA A 121 -7.37 -17.13 -12.18
C ALA A 121 -8.46 -17.75 -11.27
N SER A 122 -8.65 -17.19 -10.06
CA SER A 122 -9.69 -17.62 -9.12
C SER A 122 -11.07 -17.09 -9.49
N ALA A 123 -12.07 -17.97 -9.63
CA ALA A 123 -13.43 -17.56 -9.98
C ALA A 123 -14.03 -16.54 -9.00
N THR A 124 -13.88 -16.78 -7.70
CA THR A 124 -14.40 -15.89 -6.65
C THR A 124 -13.70 -14.53 -6.62
N HIS A 125 -12.36 -14.50 -6.76
CA HIS A 125 -11.63 -13.23 -6.79
C HIS A 125 -11.89 -12.44 -8.07
N ARG A 126 -11.98 -13.13 -9.21
CA ARG A 126 -12.35 -12.54 -10.50
C ARG A 126 -13.75 -11.94 -10.47
N GLU A 127 -14.70 -12.59 -9.79
CA GLU A 127 -16.06 -12.05 -9.62
C GLU A 127 -16.01 -10.67 -8.95
N ASN A 128 -15.23 -10.50 -7.88
CA ASN A 128 -15.05 -9.20 -7.24
C ASN A 128 -14.43 -8.17 -8.21
N ILE A 129 -13.34 -8.52 -8.90
CA ILE A 129 -12.66 -7.60 -9.82
C ILE A 129 -13.60 -7.12 -10.94
N LEU A 130 -14.43 -8.01 -11.48
CA LEU A 130 -15.29 -7.72 -12.64
C LEU A 130 -16.73 -7.33 -12.28
N ARG A 131 -17.05 -7.22 -10.99
CA ARG A 131 -18.40 -6.87 -10.55
C ARG A 131 -18.76 -5.46 -11.03
N THR A 132 -19.87 -5.36 -11.74
CA THR A 132 -20.37 -4.10 -12.32
C THR A 132 -20.79 -3.09 -11.27
N ALA A 133 -21.27 -3.57 -10.12
CA ALA A 133 -21.74 -2.72 -9.02
C ALA A 133 -20.60 -2.02 -8.26
N PHE A 134 -19.35 -2.47 -8.39
CA PHE A 134 -18.23 -1.81 -7.74
C PHE A 134 -17.68 -0.66 -8.60
N ASP A 135 -17.54 0.50 -7.99
CA ASP A 135 -17.01 1.73 -8.60
C ASP A 135 -15.81 2.31 -7.81
N HIS A 136 -15.51 1.75 -6.63
CA HIS A 136 -14.35 2.10 -5.82
C HIS A 136 -13.56 0.87 -5.37
N VAL A 137 -12.28 1.10 -5.09
CA VAL A 137 -11.37 0.08 -4.56
C VAL A 137 -10.41 0.69 -3.54
N ALA A 138 -10.08 -0.07 -2.50
CA ALA A 138 -9.02 0.24 -1.55
C ALA A 138 -7.98 -0.88 -1.58
N ILE A 139 -6.71 -0.51 -1.72
CA ILE A 139 -5.62 -1.48 -1.93
C ILE A 139 -4.57 -1.30 -0.83
N GLY A 140 -4.32 -2.38 -0.10
CA GLY A 140 -3.35 -2.47 0.98
C GLY A 140 -2.30 -3.51 0.69
N MET A 141 -1.04 -3.20 1.02
CA MET A 141 0.06 -4.14 0.84
C MET A 141 1.07 -4.06 1.99
N ALA A 142 1.58 -5.23 2.39
CA ALA A 142 2.67 -5.38 3.34
C ALA A 142 3.73 -6.34 2.79
N ARG A 143 5.01 -5.95 2.86
CA ARG A 143 6.12 -6.84 2.51
C ARG A 143 6.79 -7.33 3.79
N VAL A 144 6.79 -8.64 4.02
CA VAL A 144 7.38 -9.31 5.18
C VAL A 144 8.07 -10.57 4.67
N ASP A 145 9.34 -10.76 5.04
CA ASP A 145 10.15 -11.93 4.68
C ASP A 145 10.12 -12.31 3.18
N GLY A 146 10.20 -11.29 2.32
CA GLY A 146 10.18 -11.48 0.86
C GLY A 146 8.79 -11.69 0.25
N HIS A 147 7.76 -11.93 1.07
CA HIS A 147 6.38 -12.08 0.64
C HIS A 147 5.63 -10.76 0.64
N LEU A 148 4.81 -10.55 -0.39
CA LEU A 148 3.85 -9.46 -0.51
C LEU A 148 2.47 -9.98 -0.13
N TRP A 149 1.94 -9.45 0.97
CA TRP A 149 0.59 -9.69 1.45
C TRP A 149 -0.29 -8.55 0.97
N VAL A 150 -1.45 -8.86 0.40
CA VAL A 150 -2.34 -7.88 -0.21
C VAL A 150 -3.77 -8.05 0.29
N THR A 151 -4.43 -6.92 0.48
CA THR A 151 -5.87 -6.81 0.72
C THR A 151 -6.42 -5.81 -0.28
N VAL A 152 -7.48 -6.21 -0.99
CA VAL A 152 -8.19 -5.36 -1.96
C VAL A 152 -9.66 -5.36 -1.58
N VAL A 153 -10.16 -4.21 -1.11
CA VAL A 153 -11.57 -4.03 -0.76
C VAL A 153 -12.24 -3.28 -1.90
N PHE A 154 -13.34 -3.81 -2.41
CA PHE A 154 -14.18 -3.18 -3.41
C PHE A 154 -15.50 -2.73 -2.78
N TYR A 155 -16.07 -1.63 -3.29
CA TYR A 155 -17.42 -1.22 -2.93
C TYR A 155 -18.06 -0.39 -4.04
N GLY A 156 -19.39 -0.24 -3.93
CA GLY A 156 -20.24 0.64 -4.72
C GLY A 156 -21.68 0.65 -4.22
#